data_AF-A0A6P0LZW8-F1
#
_entry.id   AF-A0A6P0LZW8-F1
#
_cell.length_a   1.000
_cell.length_b   1.000
_cell.length_c   1.000
_cell.angle_alpha   90.00
_cell.angle_beta   90.00
_cell.angle_gamma   90.00
#
_symmetry.space_group_name_H-M   'P 1'
#
loop_
_entity.id
_entity.type
_entity.pdbx_description
1 polymer ?
#
loop_
_entity_poly.entity_id
_entity_poly.type
_entity_poly.pdbx_seq_one_letter_code
_entity_poly.pdbx_strand_id
1 'polypeptide(L)'
;MNYDLIFLLEERSMKNVLDQLLPKIIPDEITYLCIPHQGKQDLCKSIPNKIKAFQYSPDTRFIIVHDQNSHDCKKLKSELLEICQTAGKSNNVMIRIICHELESWFLGNLAAVEKAYNMKPNSLSKQQSKKKYRNPDQLNSAKQELKGLVKEYYPGIHSKKIAPHLSLTDNTSHSFQVFIKGIKHILEVSP
;
A
#
# COMPACT_ATOMS: atom_id res chain seq x y z
N MET A 1 18.24 -15.46 -7.51
CA MET A 1 16.88 -15.73 -7.00
C MET A 1 15.94 -14.97 -7.91
N ASN A 2 15.02 -15.67 -8.58
CA ASN A 2 14.04 -15.02 -9.44
C ASN A 2 12.81 -14.62 -8.61
N TYR A 3 12.15 -13.53 -8.97
CA TYR A 3 10.90 -13.09 -8.32
C TYR A 3 9.85 -12.82 -9.37
N ASP A 4 8.64 -13.34 -9.19
CA ASP A 4 7.51 -13.07 -10.08
C ASP A 4 7.03 -11.62 -9.90
N LEU A 5 7.00 -11.15 -8.66
CA LEU A 5 6.53 -9.81 -8.29
C LEU A 5 7.58 -9.05 -7.45
N ILE A 6 7.86 -7.81 -7.82
CA ILE A 6 8.74 -6.93 -7.04
C ILE A 6 7.97 -5.67 -6.64
N PHE A 7 7.78 -5.49 -5.34
CA PHE A 7 7.14 -4.34 -4.76
C PHE A 7 8.18 -3.28 -4.39
N LEU A 8 8.10 -2.10 -4.99
CA LEU A 8 8.90 -0.93 -4.64
C LEU A 8 8.01 0.04 -3.86
N LEU A 9 8.34 0.22 -2.59
CA LEU A 9 7.47 0.90 -1.62
C LEU A 9 8.14 2.19 -1.17
N GLU A 10 7.42 3.31 -1.15
CA GLU A 10 7.97 4.61 -0.76
C GLU A 10 8.60 4.60 0.64
N GLU A 11 8.01 3.86 1.59
CA GLU A 11 8.43 3.87 2.99
C GLU A 11 8.30 2.50 3.69
N ARG A 12 8.93 2.39 4.86
CA ARG A 12 8.96 1.15 5.67
C ARG A 12 7.60 0.76 6.24
N SER A 13 6.75 1.71 6.61
CA SER A 13 5.40 1.44 7.12
C SER A 13 4.56 0.68 6.10
N MET A 14 4.70 1.01 4.81
CA MET A 14 4.04 0.27 3.74
C MET A 14 4.48 -1.18 3.70
N LYS A 15 5.79 -1.45 3.80
CA LYS A 15 6.31 -2.82 3.86
C LYS A 15 5.72 -3.59 5.05
N ASN A 16 5.66 -2.96 6.22
CA ASN A 16 5.07 -3.57 7.41
C ASN A 16 3.62 -4.02 7.18
N VAL A 17 2.85 -3.23 6.43
CA VAL A 17 1.47 -3.59 6.06
C VAL A 17 1.47 -4.73 5.05
N LEU A 18 2.22 -4.61 3.96
CA LEU A 18 2.23 -5.61 2.88
C LEU A 18 2.78 -6.96 3.31
N ASP A 19 3.76 -7.00 4.21
CA ASP A 19 4.27 -8.24 4.80
C ASP A 19 3.17 -9.05 5.52
N GLN A 20 2.09 -8.40 5.98
CA GLN A 20 0.95 -9.04 6.63
C GLN A 20 -0.22 -9.33 5.67
N LEU A 21 -0.36 -8.55 4.60
CA LEU A 21 -1.47 -8.68 3.65
C LEU A 21 -1.15 -9.64 2.50
N LEU A 22 0.04 -9.52 1.91
CA LEU A 22 0.41 -10.27 0.71
C LEU A 22 0.35 -11.80 0.91
N PRO A 23 0.79 -12.38 2.04
CA PRO A 23 0.64 -13.84 2.27
C PRO A 23 -0.81 -14.34 2.30
N LYS A 24 -1.79 -13.44 2.49
CA LYS A 24 -3.22 -13.78 2.49
C LYS A 24 -3.85 -13.67 1.10
N ILE A 25 -3.10 -13.18 0.11
CA ILE A 25 -3.58 -12.83 -1.23
C ILE A 25 -2.80 -13.59 -2.32
N ILE A 26 -1.48 -13.68 -2.17
CA ILE A 26 -0.57 -14.28 -3.12
C ILE A 26 -0.41 -15.77 -2.76
N PRO A 27 -0.67 -16.71 -3.70
CA PRO A 27 -0.39 -18.13 -3.53
C PRO A 27 1.09 -18.42 -3.24
N ASP A 28 1.37 -19.51 -2.53
CA ASP A 28 2.73 -19.87 -2.09
C ASP A 28 3.69 -20.15 -3.26
N GLU A 29 3.16 -20.48 -4.44
CA GLU A 29 3.95 -20.72 -5.66
C GLU A 29 4.51 -19.44 -6.29
N ILE A 30 3.90 -18.28 -5.98
CA ILE A 30 4.28 -16.99 -6.55
C ILE A 30 5.27 -16.30 -5.62
N THR A 31 6.49 -16.14 -6.12
CA THR A 31 7.58 -15.51 -5.39
C THR A 31 7.50 -13.99 -5.49
N TYR A 32 7.70 -13.30 -4.36
CA TYR A 32 7.70 -11.84 -4.35
C TYR A 32 8.74 -11.23 -3.41
N LEU A 33 9.12 -9.99 -3.71
CA LEU A 33 10.07 -9.20 -2.91
C LEU A 33 9.48 -7.83 -2.61
N CYS A 34 9.51 -7.41 -1.34
CA CYS A 34 9.15 -6.04 -0.93
C CYS A 34 10.40 -5.22 -0.57
N ILE A 35 10.63 -4.13 -1.29
CA ILE A 35 11.76 -3.21 -1.11
C ILE A 35 11.22 -1.86 -0.62
N PRO A 36 11.43 -1.50 0.66
CA PRO A 36 11.07 -0.19 1.18
C PRO A 36 12.15 0.84 0.84
N HIS A 37 11.75 2.10 0.75
CA HIS A 37 12.64 3.23 0.49
C HIS A 37 12.50 4.30 1.59
N GLN A 38 13.24 5.40 1.45
CA GLN A 38 13.20 6.55 2.35
C GLN A 38 12.57 7.77 1.64
N GLY A 39 11.33 7.60 1.18
CA GLY A 39 10.55 8.64 0.54
C GLY A 39 10.69 8.69 -0.98
N LYS A 40 9.89 9.56 -1.62
CA LYS A 40 9.80 9.73 -3.08
C LYS A 40 11.16 9.76 -3.79
N GLN A 41 12.11 10.56 -3.31
CA GLN A 41 13.38 10.76 -4.01
C GLN A 41 14.20 9.48 -4.08
N ASP A 42 14.27 8.72 -2.98
CA ASP A 42 14.97 7.44 -2.93
C ASP A 42 14.27 6.39 -3.81
N LEU A 43 12.94 6.31 -3.73
CA LEU A 43 12.14 5.44 -4.59
C LEU A 43 12.37 5.73 -6.09
N CYS A 44 12.28 7.00 -6.51
CA CYS A 44 12.49 7.39 -7.90
C CYS A 44 13.89 7.05 -8.42
N LYS A 45 14.93 7.21 -7.58
CA LYS A 45 16.31 6.82 -7.93
C LYS A 45 16.49 5.30 -8.00
N SER A 46 15.75 4.56 -7.19
CA SER A 46 15.85 3.10 -7.11
C SER A 46 15.17 2.41 -8.30
N ILE A 47 14.03 2.94 -8.78
CA ILE A 47 13.23 2.31 -9.85
C ILE A 47 14.09 1.90 -11.07
N PRO A 48 14.86 2.80 -11.72
CA PRO A 48 15.65 2.41 -12.90
C PRO A 48 16.70 1.35 -12.59
N ASN A 49 17.35 1.46 -11.43
CA ASN A 49 18.39 0.54 -11.00
C ASN A 49 17.82 -0.86 -10.75
N LYS A 50 16.65 -0.97 -10.12
CA LYS A 50 15.99 -2.25 -9.89
C LYS A 50 15.46 -2.84 -11.19
N ILE A 51 14.81 -2.05 -12.04
CA ILE A 51 14.36 -2.53 -13.35
C ILE A 51 15.54 -3.12 -14.14
N LYS A 52 16.66 -2.41 -14.23
CA LYS A 52 17.87 -2.88 -14.91
C LYS A 52 18.42 -4.18 -14.28
N ALA A 53 18.47 -4.25 -12.94
CA ALA A 53 18.99 -5.41 -12.24
C ALA A 53 18.17 -6.70 -12.47
N PHE A 54 16.88 -6.59 -12.81
CA PHE A 54 16.00 -7.73 -13.07
C PHE A 54 15.63 -7.90 -14.55
N GLN A 55 16.37 -7.27 -15.48
CA GLN A 55 16.12 -7.41 -16.92
C GLN A 55 16.25 -8.85 -17.44
N TYR A 56 17.02 -9.70 -16.76
CA TYR A 56 17.16 -11.12 -17.10
C TYR A 56 15.87 -11.93 -16.91
N SER A 57 14.90 -11.40 -16.16
CA SER A 57 13.59 -12.01 -15.95
C SER A 57 12.51 -11.17 -16.62
N PRO A 58 12.18 -11.47 -17.90
CA PRO A 58 11.25 -10.67 -18.67
C PRO A 58 9.84 -10.67 -18.08
N ASP A 59 9.44 -11.74 -17.37
CA ASP A 59 8.10 -11.90 -16.82
C ASP A 59 7.93 -11.24 -15.44
N THR A 60 9.02 -10.87 -14.76
CA THR A 60 8.94 -10.16 -13.48
C THR A 60 8.15 -8.87 -13.63
N ARG A 61 7.14 -8.69 -12.78
CA ARG A 61 6.29 -7.50 -12.72
C ARG A 61 6.65 -6.65 -11.51
N PHE A 62 6.70 -5.34 -11.73
CA PHE A 62 6.98 -4.36 -10.68
C PHE A 62 5.69 -3.70 -10.20
N ILE A 63 5.53 -3.64 -8.88
CA ILE A 63 4.41 -2.95 -8.23
C ILE A 63 5.00 -1.79 -7.46
N ILE A 64 4.73 -0.56 -7.91
CA ILE A 64 5.19 0.65 -7.25
C ILE A 64 4.04 1.19 -6.39
N VAL A 65 4.27 1.31 -5.09
CA VAL A 65 3.29 1.84 -4.13
C VAL A 65 3.85 3.12 -3.52
N HIS A 66 3.08 4.20 -3.64
CA HIS A 66 3.49 5.54 -3.22
C HIS A 66 2.32 6.26 -2.53
N ASP A 67 2.60 6.99 -1.46
CA ASP A 67 1.61 7.83 -0.80
C ASP A 67 1.46 9.16 -1.55
N GLN A 68 0.22 9.57 -1.84
CA GLN A 68 -0.01 10.82 -2.55
C GLN A 68 0.56 12.02 -1.78
N ASN A 69 0.40 12.05 -0.46
CA ASN A 69 0.65 13.22 0.37
C ASN A 69 -0.07 14.46 -0.20
N SER A 70 0.64 15.58 -0.36
CA SER A 70 0.12 16.82 -0.97
C SER A 70 0.25 16.87 -2.49
N HIS A 71 0.72 15.79 -3.14
CA HIS A 71 0.95 15.80 -4.59
C HIS A 71 -0.36 15.63 -5.37
N ASP A 72 -0.35 16.13 -6.62
CA ASP A 72 -1.34 15.74 -7.62
C ASP A 72 -1.11 14.27 -7.98
N CYS A 73 -2.10 13.42 -7.71
CA CYS A 73 -2.00 11.98 -7.92
C CYS A 73 -1.83 11.59 -9.39
N LYS A 74 -2.40 12.36 -10.33
CA LYS A 74 -2.26 12.10 -11.77
C LYS A 74 -0.85 12.45 -12.22
N LYS A 75 -0.34 13.61 -11.79
CA LYS A 75 1.03 14.03 -12.10
C LYS A 75 2.05 13.04 -11.54
N LEU A 76 1.92 12.67 -10.26
CA LEU A 76 2.80 11.70 -9.61
C LEU A 76 2.79 10.34 -10.32
N LYS A 77 1.60 9.86 -10.70
CA LYS A 77 1.47 8.60 -11.43
C LYS A 77 2.14 8.66 -12.81
N SER A 78 1.98 9.78 -13.53
CA SER A 78 2.63 9.98 -14.82
C SER A 78 4.16 10.04 -14.69
N GLU A 79 4.69 10.76 -13.70
CA GLU A 79 6.14 10.83 -13.43
C GLU A 79 6.73 9.44 -13.15
N LEU A 80 6.08 8.64 -12.30
CA LEU A 80 6.54 7.28 -11.99
C LEU A 80 6.45 6.36 -13.21
N LEU A 81 5.42 6.53 -14.05
CA LEU A 81 5.27 5.75 -15.28
C LEU A 81 6.37 6.08 -16.28
N GLU A 82 6.68 7.35 -16.47
CA GLU A 82 7.77 7.81 -17.35
C GLU A 82 9.11 7.22 -16.92
N ILE A 83 9.44 7.27 -15.61
CA ILE A 83 10.67 6.67 -15.07
C ILE A 83 10.76 5.17 -15.41
N CYS A 84 9.65 4.44 -15.30
CA CYS A 84 9.60 3.01 -15.63
C CYS A 84 9.77 2.73 -17.13
N GLN A 85 9.15 3.56 -17.97
CA GLN A 85 9.25 3.45 -19.43
C GLN A 85 10.69 3.71 -19.88
N THR A 86 11.33 4.76 -19.39
CA THR A 86 12.74 5.06 -19.69
C THR A 86 13.69 3.96 -19.21
N ALA A 87 13.34 3.26 -18.13
CA ALA A 87 14.12 2.12 -17.63
C ALA A 87 13.92 0.81 -18.43
N GLY A 88 13.00 0.79 -19.41
CA GLY A 88 12.79 -0.37 -20.31
C GLY A 88 11.74 -1.38 -19.83
N LYS A 89 10.85 -1.02 -18.90
CA LYS A 89 9.71 -1.87 -18.47
C LYS A 89 8.40 -1.07 -18.54
N SER A 90 7.79 -1.00 -19.72
CA SER A 90 6.49 -0.33 -19.89
C SER A 90 5.29 -1.24 -19.57
N ASN A 91 5.37 -2.54 -19.90
CA ASN A 91 4.21 -3.43 -19.91
C ASN A 91 4.06 -4.26 -18.61
N ASN A 92 5.08 -4.28 -17.77
CA ASN A 92 5.13 -5.13 -16.57
C ASN A 92 5.19 -4.29 -15.30
N VAL A 93 4.54 -3.13 -15.29
CA VAL A 93 4.54 -2.22 -14.14
C VAL A 93 3.13 -1.84 -13.75
N MET A 94 2.83 -1.99 -12.46
CA MET A 94 1.61 -1.48 -11.84
C MET A 94 1.97 -0.38 -10.84
N ILE A 95 1.45 0.82 -11.06
CA ILE A 95 1.60 1.94 -10.12
C ILE A 95 0.31 2.07 -9.31
N ARG A 96 0.44 2.15 -7.99
CA ARG A 96 -0.65 2.38 -7.04
C ARG A 96 -0.31 3.56 -6.15
N ILE A 97 -1.15 4.59 -6.24
CA ILE A 97 -1.07 5.78 -5.41
C ILE A 97 -2.08 5.63 -4.29
N ILE A 98 -1.63 5.73 -3.05
CA ILE A 98 -2.49 5.74 -1.88
C ILE A 98 -3.01 7.14 -1.66
N CYS A 99 -4.33 7.27 -1.47
CA CYS A 99 -4.95 8.57 -1.31
C CYS A 99 -4.55 9.19 0.04
N HIS A 100 -3.89 10.35 -0.06
CA HIS A 100 -3.24 11.09 1.01
C HIS A 100 -2.13 10.30 1.73
N GLU A 101 -2.48 9.39 2.64
CA GLU A 101 -1.52 8.73 3.54
C GLU A 101 -1.94 7.28 3.75
N LEU A 102 -0.99 6.37 4.02
CA LEU A 102 -1.26 4.98 4.39
C LEU A 102 -2.33 4.85 5.50
N GLU A 103 -2.41 5.79 6.44
CA GLU A 103 -3.40 5.77 7.52
C GLU A 103 -4.85 5.73 7.02
N SER A 104 -5.14 6.17 5.80
CA SER A 104 -6.45 6.02 5.19
C SER A 104 -6.89 4.55 5.13
N TRP A 105 -5.94 3.62 4.93
CA TRP A 105 -6.23 2.18 4.95
C TRP A 105 -6.61 1.68 6.34
N PHE A 106 -6.01 2.24 7.39
CA PHE A 106 -6.35 1.89 8.78
C PHE A 106 -7.70 2.47 9.19
N LEU A 107 -7.97 3.72 8.82
CA LEU A 107 -9.27 4.38 9.06
C LEU A 107 -10.40 3.73 8.26
N GLY A 108 -10.07 3.09 7.13
CA GLY A 108 -11.03 2.32 6.34
C GLY A 108 -11.48 1.03 7.02
N ASN A 109 -10.79 0.58 8.08
CA ASN A 109 -11.23 -0.58 8.86
C ASN A 109 -11.00 -0.35 10.36
N LEU A 110 -11.85 0.46 10.97
CA LEU A 110 -11.80 0.82 12.39
C LEU A 110 -11.90 -0.37 13.34
N ALA A 111 -12.52 -1.48 12.93
CA ALA A 111 -12.51 -2.72 13.68
C ALA A 111 -11.09 -3.31 13.82
N ALA A 112 -10.23 -3.18 12.81
CA ALA A 112 -8.83 -3.59 12.88
C ALA A 112 -8.05 -2.74 13.88
N VAL A 113 -8.29 -1.42 13.90
CA VAL A 113 -7.69 -0.50 14.87
C VAL A 113 -8.17 -0.81 16.29
N GLU A 114 -9.48 -1.01 16.49
CA GLU A 114 -10.07 -1.40 17.77
C GLU A 114 -9.40 -2.67 18.34
N LYS A 115 -9.24 -3.69 17.48
CA LYS A 115 -8.58 -4.95 17.84
C LYS A 115 -7.10 -4.78 18.13
N ALA A 116 -6.38 -4.04 17.27
CA ALA A 116 -4.94 -3.81 17.42
C ALA A 116 -4.58 -3.14 18.75
N TYR A 117 -5.47 -2.31 19.30
CA TYR A 117 -5.24 -1.59 20.55
C TYR A 117 -5.99 -2.17 21.75
N ASN A 118 -6.56 -3.38 21.64
CA ASN A 118 -7.34 -4.02 22.71
C ASN A 118 -8.41 -3.09 23.29
N MET A 119 -9.03 -2.27 22.44
CA MET A 119 -10.05 -1.32 22.86
C MET A 119 -11.35 -2.08 23.18
N LYS A 120 -12.22 -1.45 23.98
CA LYS A 120 -13.54 -2.02 24.27
C LYS A 120 -14.29 -2.32 22.94
N PRO A 121 -14.89 -3.51 22.78
CA PRO A 121 -15.66 -3.83 21.57
C PRO A 121 -16.72 -2.76 21.28
N ASN A 122 -16.91 -2.43 19.99
CA ASN A 122 -17.86 -1.42 19.51
C ASN A 122 -17.59 0.00 20.05
N SER A 123 -16.36 0.33 20.46
CA SER A 123 -16.00 1.69 20.89
C SER A 123 -15.61 2.57 19.69
N LEU A 124 -14.84 2.00 18.77
CA LEU A 124 -14.34 2.63 17.56
C LEU A 124 -15.01 2.06 16.30
N SER A 125 -15.21 0.74 16.23
CA SER A 125 -15.80 0.07 15.04
C SER A 125 -17.21 0.59 14.70
N LYS A 126 -18.02 0.94 15.71
CA LYS A 126 -19.35 1.59 15.52
C LYS A 126 -19.28 2.92 14.77
N GLN A 127 -18.11 3.53 14.66
CA GLN A 127 -17.92 4.79 13.96
C GLN A 127 -17.70 4.61 12.46
N GLN A 128 -17.53 3.38 11.96
CA GLN A 128 -17.24 3.12 10.54
C GLN A 128 -18.29 3.73 9.60
N SER A 129 -19.57 3.72 10.01
CA SER A 129 -20.69 4.29 9.26
C SER A 129 -20.80 5.81 9.35
N LYS A 130 -19.99 6.49 10.18
CA LYS A 130 -19.99 7.96 10.25
C LYS A 130 -19.41 8.54 8.96
N LYS A 131 -19.90 9.73 8.58
CA LYS A 131 -19.51 10.43 7.32
C LYS A 131 -18.00 10.45 7.10
N LYS A 132 -17.24 10.66 8.18
CA LYS A 132 -15.78 10.76 8.19
C LYS A 132 -15.04 9.48 7.78
N TYR A 133 -15.53 8.31 8.19
CA TYR A 133 -14.84 7.03 8.02
C TYR A 133 -15.46 6.14 6.95
N ARG A 134 -16.60 6.57 6.37
CA ARG A 134 -17.19 5.93 5.18
C ARG A 134 -16.33 6.09 3.93
N ASN A 135 -15.52 7.15 3.86
CA ASN A 135 -14.55 7.37 2.79
C ASN A 135 -13.30 8.07 3.37
N PRO A 136 -12.40 7.31 4.02
CA PRO A 136 -11.23 7.87 4.70
C PRO A 136 -10.23 8.51 3.72
N ASP A 137 -10.27 8.14 2.44
CA ASP A 137 -9.41 8.67 1.38
C ASP A 137 -9.73 10.14 1.03
N GLN A 138 -10.77 10.73 1.59
CA GLN A 138 -11.12 12.15 1.43
C GLN A 138 -10.68 13.01 2.62
N LEU A 139 -10.00 12.41 3.61
CA LEU A 139 -9.52 13.13 4.78
C LEU A 139 -8.28 13.94 4.41
N ASN A 140 -8.27 15.21 4.83
CA ASN A 140 -7.13 16.10 4.60
C ASN A 140 -5.83 15.58 5.23
N SER A 141 -5.92 14.90 6.38
CA SER A 141 -4.82 14.12 6.96
C SER A 141 -5.36 12.92 7.73
N ALA A 142 -5.29 11.74 7.13
CA ALA A 142 -5.65 10.49 7.77
C ALA A 142 -4.76 10.18 8.99
N LYS A 143 -3.50 10.62 8.96
CA LYS A 143 -2.57 10.43 10.07
C LYS A 143 -2.94 11.21 11.33
N GLN A 144 -3.30 12.47 11.19
CA GLN A 144 -3.79 13.25 12.34
C GLN A 144 -5.09 12.68 12.88
N GLU A 145 -5.96 12.21 12.01
CA GLU A 145 -7.21 11.57 12.40
C GLU A 145 -6.99 10.28 13.18
N LEU A 146 -6.08 9.42 12.72
CA LEU A 146 -5.73 8.20 13.43
C LEU A 146 -5.07 8.50 14.78
N LYS A 147 -4.20 9.53 14.88
CA LYS A 147 -3.62 9.99 16.16
C LYS A 147 -4.68 10.52 17.13
N GLY A 148 -5.73 11.16 16.63
CA GLY A 148 -6.85 11.60 17.45
C GLY A 148 -7.63 10.45 18.08
N LEU A 149 -7.73 9.31 17.38
CA LEU A 149 -8.36 8.09 17.87
C LEU A 149 -7.43 7.30 18.79
N VAL A 150 -6.13 7.27 18.46
CA VAL A 150 -5.11 6.51 19.16
C VAL A 150 -3.86 7.37 19.38
N LYS A 151 -3.77 7.98 20.57
CA LYS A 151 -2.73 8.99 20.90
C LYS A 151 -1.30 8.47 20.75
N GLU A 152 -1.07 7.19 21.04
CA GLU A 152 0.24 6.54 20.94
C GLU A 152 0.64 6.16 19.49
N TYR A 153 -0.21 6.41 18.50
CA TYR A 153 0.04 6.00 17.12
C TYR A 153 1.32 6.61 16.53
N TYR A 154 2.16 5.72 16.03
CA TYR A 154 3.40 6.01 15.31
C TYR A 154 3.54 5.03 14.13
N PRO A 155 3.67 5.52 12.88
CA PRO A 155 3.56 4.67 11.68
C PRO A 155 4.50 3.48 11.65
N GLY A 156 5.79 3.69 11.96
CA GLY A 156 6.81 2.64 11.86
C GLY A 156 6.62 1.46 12.82
N ILE A 157 5.92 1.67 13.94
CA ILE A 157 5.66 0.66 14.97
C ILE A 157 4.25 0.08 14.78
N HIS A 158 3.26 0.94 14.63
CA HIS A 158 1.86 0.56 14.73
C HIS A 158 1.28 0.01 13.43
N SER A 159 1.89 0.28 12.28
CA SER A 159 1.55 -0.41 11.02
C SER A 159 1.60 -1.93 11.18
N LYS A 160 2.63 -2.47 11.87
CA LYS A 160 2.75 -3.91 12.18
C LYS A 160 1.67 -4.43 13.14
N LYS A 161 1.15 -3.55 14.00
CA LYS A 161 0.12 -3.89 15.00
C LYS A 161 -1.27 -3.94 14.37
N ILE A 162 -1.57 -3.02 13.46
CA ILE A 162 -2.88 -2.88 12.82
C ILE A 162 -3.02 -3.82 11.62
N ALA A 163 -1.98 -3.93 10.78
CA ALA A 163 -2.04 -4.67 9.52
C ALA A 163 -2.53 -6.13 9.61
N PRO A 164 -2.16 -6.94 10.63
CA PRO A 164 -2.67 -8.30 10.75
C PRO A 164 -4.18 -8.40 10.85
N HIS A 165 -4.84 -7.34 11.34
CA HIS A 165 -6.28 -7.28 11.58
C HIS A 165 -7.09 -6.62 10.47
N LEU A 166 -6.43 -6.05 9.44
CA LEU A 166 -7.13 -5.44 8.31
C LEU A 166 -7.93 -6.49 7.54
N SER A 167 -9.21 -6.19 7.31
CA SER A 167 -10.07 -6.96 6.42
C SER A 167 -9.71 -6.67 4.96
N LEU A 168 -9.60 -7.74 4.17
CA LEU A 168 -9.37 -7.64 2.73
C LEU A 168 -10.65 -7.26 1.95
N THR A 169 -11.83 -7.40 2.58
CA THR A 169 -13.14 -7.21 1.94
C THR A 169 -13.92 -6.03 2.52
N ASP A 170 -13.76 -5.74 3.81
CA ASP A 170 -14.61 -4.78 4.53
C ASP A 170 -13.96 -3.41 4.74
N ASN A 171 -12.80 -3.19 4.12
CA ASN A 171 -12.09 -1.91 4.20
C ASN A 171 -12.76 -0.87 3.30
N THR A 172 -13.15 0.28 3.86
CA THR A 172 -13.85 1.35 3.14
C THR A 172 -12.91 2.32 2.40
N SER A 173 -11.60 2.22 2.56
CA SER A 173 -10.64 2.98 1.75
C SER A 173 -10.70 2.49 0.29
N HIS A 174 -11.03 3.38 -0.62
CA HIS A 174 -11.07 3.10 -2.05
C HIS A 174 -9.67 2.77 -2.59
N SER A 175 -8.63 3.49 -2.17
CA SER A 175 -7.25 3.24 -2.56
C SER A 175 -6.76 1.87 -2.09
N PHE A 176 -7.18 1.41 -0.89
CA PHE A 176 -6.96 0.04 -0.44
C PHE A 176 -7.65 -0.97 -1.35
N GLN A 177 -8.94 -0.79 -1.63
CA GLN A 177 -9.70 -1.68 -2.50
C GLN A 177 -9.10 -1.77 -3.91
N VAL A 178 -8.66 -0.64 -4.48
CA VAL A 178 -8.00 -0.57 -5.80
C VAL A 178 -6.63 -1.25 -5.78
N PHE A 179 -5.88 -1.16 -4.67
CA PHE A 179 -4.65 -1.91 -4.48
C PHE A 179 -4.92 -3.41 -4.50
N ILE A 180 -5.83 -3.91 -3.65
CA ILE A 180 -6.18 -5.33 -3.55
C ILE A 180 -6.70 -5.88 -4.89
N LYS A 181 -7.61 -5.15 -5.55
CA LYS A 181 -8.12 -5.52 -6.88
C LYS A 181 -7.00 -5.58 -7.92
N GLY A 182 -6.05 -4.63 -7.85
CA GLY A 182 -4.88 -4.62 -8.73
C GLY A 182 -4.01 -5.86 -8.57
N ILE A 183 -3.72 -6.27 -7.33
CA ILE A 183 -2.95 -7.48 -7.06
C ILE A 183 -3.68 -8.72 -7.58
N LYS A 184 -4.97 -8.88 -7.27
CA LYS A 184 -5.76 -10.02 -7.76
C LYS A 184 -5.76 -10.11 -9.29
N HIS A 185 -5.94 -8.98 -9.98
CA HIS A 185 -5.89 -8.95 -11.43
C HIS A 185 -4.52 -9.35 -11.99
N ILE A 186 -3.42 -8.91 -11.37
CA ILE A 186 -2.07 -9.34 -11.77
C ILE A 186 -1.92 -10.87 -11.64
N LEU A 187 -2.44 -11.45 -10.56
CA LEU A 187 -2.35 -12.89 -10.32
C LEU A 187 -3.16 -13.67 -11.37
N GLU A 188 -4.35 -13.19 -11.76
CA GLU A 188 -5.21 -13.81 -12.78
C GLU A 188 -4.61 -13.77 -14.20
N VAL A 189 -3.84 -12.73 -14.54
CA VAL A 189 -3.22 -12.55 -15.86
C VAL A 189 -1.77 -13.07 -15.89
N SER A 190 -1.36 -13.81 -14.84
CA SER A 190 -0.08 -14.53 -14.87
C SER A 190 -0.23 -15.78 -15.74
N PRO A 191 0.65 -16.00 -16.73
CA PRO A 191 0.65 -17.23 -17.51
C PRO A 191 0.93 -18.46 -16.64
#